data_AF-A0A238K878-F1
#
_entry.id   AF-A0A238K878-F1
#
_cell.length_a   1.000
_cell.length_b   1.000
_cell.length_c   1.000
_cell.angle_alpha   90.00
_cell.angle_beta   90.00
_cell.angle_gamma   90.00
#
_symmetry.space_group_name_H-M   'P 1'
#
loop_
_entity.id
_entity.type
_entity.pdbx_description
1 polymer ?
#
loop_
_entity_poly.entity_id
_entity_poly.type
_entity_poly.pdbx_seq_one_letter_code
_entity_poly.pdbx_strand_id
1 'polypeptide(L)'
;MRHILLGLVVATGLSACGDPLRDVARLGDVAVADGAANVAETPAEARNNAGGGGLFRRMLNRQPDDPTNAAVEAALADTAVSDTDEPVEVSAAVTPQEPAQAEAPRRGLRGLFSGNGRADRPRTGPDATDVDAGTVMPFGEIARVCGLRSNQLGTQIDGGGGFKIYDTIPHTTSLRPFYITGFDDNCARTFTGAVVVTGDIETHEFVRYQSSNERIDYTTTDNAYEALKASECRVGRGQPCGERTERLNRDTHFITVYNFFGGTFSSVPTQWAQILVHDGEVLAMSLKDG
;
A
#
# COMPACT_ATOMS: atom_id res chain seq x y z
N MET A 1 -24.13 -69.48 -14.16
CA MET A 1 -22.94 -69.11 -13.35
C MET A 1 -21.83 -68.39 -14.13
N ARG A 2 -21.67 -68.58 -15.45
CA ARG A 2 -20.64 -67.90 -16.27
C ARG A 2 -20.88 -66.40 -16.56
N HIS A 3 -22.10 -65.90 -16.39
CA HIS A 3 -22.43 -64.49 -16.66
C HIS A 3 -22.34 -63.58 -15.42
N ILE A 4 -22.23 -64.15 -14.21
CA ILE A 4 -22.10 -63.38 -12.96
C ILE A 4 -20.62 -62.99 -12.73
N LEU A 5 -19.67 -63.84 -13.16
CA LEU A 5 -18.23 -63.55 -13.08
C LEU A 5 -17.76 -62.46 -14.05
N LEU A 6 -18.48 -62.23 -15.16
CA LEU A 6 -18.09 -61.22 -16.16
C LEU A 6 -18.51 -59.80 -15.78
N GLY A 7 -19.54 -59.63 -14.95
CA GLY A 7 -19.97 -58.32 -14.46
C GLY A 7 -19.06 -57.75 -13.36
N LEU A 8 -18.44 -58.61 -12.55
CA LEU A 8 -17.61 -58.18 -11.42
C LEU A 8 -16.22 -57.69 -11.83
N VAL A 9 -15.72 -58.11 -13.01
CA VAL A 9 -14.43 -57.66 -13.56
C VAL A 9 -14.51 -56.29 -14.23
N VAL A 10 -15.69 -55.90 -14.73
CA VAL A 10 -15.88 -54.58 -15.37
C VAL A 10 -16.09 -53.47 -14.34
N ALA A 11 -16.59 -53.79 -13.14
CA ALA A 11 -16.84 -52.82 -12.08
C ALA A 11 -15.58 -52.37 -11.29
N THR A 12 -14.46 -53.08 -11.39
CA THR A 12 -13.20 -52.75 -10.68
C THR A 12 -12.19 -51.96 -11.51
N GLY A 13 -12.50 -51.64 -12.77
CA GLY A 13 -11.59 -50.91 -13.68
C GLY A 13 -11.71 -49.38 -13.66
N LEU A 14 -12.67 -48.81 -12.93
CA LEU A 14 -12.98 -47.36 -12.98
C LEU A 14 -12.53 -46.55 -11.77
N SER A 15 -11.80 -47.14 -10.81
CA SER A 15 -11.28 -46.44 -9.63
C SER A 15 -9.82 -45.96 -9.76
N ALA A 16 -9.23 -46.02 -10.96
CA ALA A 16 -7.92 -45.42 -11.23
C ALA A 16 -8.06 -43.93 -11.58
N CYS A 17 -8.58 -43.13 -10.65
CA CYS A 17 -8.34 -41.69 -10.66
C CYS A 17 -6.88 -41.49 -10.22
N GLY A 18 -5.99 -41.20 -11.17
CA GLY A 18 -4.62 -40.83 -10.86
C GLY A 18 -4.60 -39.59 -9.98
N ASP A 19 -3.92 -39.68 -8.84
CA ASP A 19 -3.66 -38.55 -7.95
C ASP A 19 -2.68 -37.61 -8.66
N PRO A 20 -3.12 -36.43 -9.15
CA PRO A 20 -2.31 -35.54 -9.96
C PRO A 20 -1.22 -34.81 -9.14
N LEU A 21 -1.15 -35.04 -7.83
CA LEU A 21 -0.19 -34.41 -6.92
C LEU A 21 0.85 -35.38 -6.36
N ARG A 22 0.86 -36.65 -6.81
CA ARG A 22 1.83 -37.65 -6.32
C ARG A 22 3.29 -37.28 -6.61
N ASP A 23 3.53 -36.51 -7.67
CA ASP A 23 4.88 -36.12 -8.09
C ASP A 23 5.28 -34.70 -7.64
N VAL A 24 4.48 -34.05 -6.79
CA VAL A 24 4.82 -32.73 -6.23
C VAL A 24 5.60 -32.92 -4.93
N ALA A 25 6.88 -32.54 -4.96
CA ALA A 25 7.76 -32.57 -3.79
C ALA A 25 7.18 -31.72 -2.65
N ARG A 26 7.08 -32.27 -1.43
CA ARG A 26 6.61 -31.50 -0.27
C ARG A 26 7.75 -30.64 0.27
N LEU A 27 7.43 -29.45 0.77
CA LEU A 27 8.44 -28.57 1.37
C LEU A 27 9.17 -29.19 2.57
N GLY A 28 8.61 -30.24 3.19
CA GLY A 28 9.29 -31.02 4.24
C GLY A 28 10.35 -32.00 3.72
N ASP A 29 10.40 -32.24 2.41
CA ASP A 29 11.34 -33.18 1.78
C ASP A 29 12.60 -32.48 1.24
N VAL A 30 12.66 -31.14 1.35
CA VAL A 30 13.84 -30.35 0.99
C VAL A 30 14.75 -30.27 2.21
N ALA A 31 15.85 -31.03 2.19
CA ALA A 31 16.90 -30.90 3.18
C ALA A 31 17.53 -29.50 3.07
N VAL A 32 17.25 -28.64 4.05
CA VAL A 32 18.00 -27.40 4.26
C VAL A 32 19.41 -27.81 4.66
N ALA A 33 20.41 -27.38 3.89
CA ALA A 33 21.80 -27.64 4.23
C ALA A 33 22.16 -26.89 5.53
N ASP A 34 22.65 -27.62 6.53
CA ASP A 34 23.24 -27.03 7.74
C ASP A 34 24.52 -26.27 7.35
N GLY A 35 24.38 -24.97 7.11
CA GLY A 35 25.49 -24.11 6.71
C GLY A 35 25.11 -22.85 5.95
N ALA A 36 23.95 -22.24 6.22
CA ALA A 36 23.70 -20.87 5.79
C ALA A 36 24.67 -19.93 6.53
N ALA A 37 25.87 -19.78 5.98
CA ALA A 37 26.83 -18.78 6.40
C ALA A 37 26.22 -17.40 6.10
N ASN A 38 26.17 -16.53 7.11
CA ASN A 38 25.91 -15.11 6.91
C ASN A 38 26.81 -14.60 5.79
N VAL A 39 26.22 -13.86 4.85
CA VAL A 39 26.93 -13.25 3.72
C VAL A 39 28.07 -12.42 4.29
N ALA A 40 29.31 -12.85 4.03
CA ALA A 40 30.49 -12.10 4.43
C ALA A 40 30.61 -10.85 3.55
N GLU A 41 30.78 -9.70 4.22
CA GLU A 41 31.01 -8.39 3.62
C GLU A 41 32.15 -8.45 2.59
N THR A 42 31.94 -7.85 1.42
CA THR A 42 32.92 -7.91 0.34
C THR A 42 34.14 -7.02 0.65
N PRO A 43 35.33 -7.32 0.13
CA PRO A 43 36.52 -6.48 0.31
C PRO A 43 36.35 -5.04 -0.23
N ALA A 44 35.37 -4.80 -1.10
CA ALA A 44 35.02 -3.48 -1.60
C ALA A 44 34.25 -2.65 -0.56
N GLU A 45 33.33 -3.27 0.19
CA GLU A 45 32.58 -2.64 1.28
C GLU A 45 33.48 -2.32 2.48
N ALA A 46 34.39 -3.25 2.83
CA ALA A 46 35.36 -3.05 3.91
C ALA A 46 36.32 -1.86 3.65
N ARG A 47 36.69 -1.58 2.39
CA ARG A 47 37.55 -0.45 2.02
C ARG A 47 36.82 0.89 2.11
N ASN A 48 35.53 0.90 1.80
CA ASN A 48 34.68 2.10 1.90
C ASN A 48 34.37 2.44 3.36
N ASN A 49 34.33 1.44 4.24
CA ASN A 49 34.11 1.60 5.69
C ASN A 49 35.40 1.86 6.49
N ALA A 50 36.58 1.45 5.98
CA ALA A 50 37.86 1.61 6.68
C ALA A 50 38.41 3.05 6.72
N GLY A 51 37.86 3.95 5.91
CA GLY A 51 38.27 5.36 5.85
C GLY A 51 37.30 6.26 6.59
N GLY A 52 37.34 6.28 7.93
CA GLY A 52 36.53 7.17 8.76
C GLY A 52 36.65 8.64 8.35
N GLY A 53 35.72 9.11 7.53
CA GLY A 53 35.74 10.46 6.96
C GLY A 53 34.46 10.70 6.18
N GLY A 54 33.41 11.11 6.89
CA GLY A 54 32.07 11.31 6.35
C GLY A 54 31.96 12.42 5.29
N LEU A 55 30.71 12.64 4.87
CA LEU A 55 30.22 13.48 3.76
C LEU A 55 30.99 14.79 3.50
N PHE A 56 31.47 15.45 4.56
CA PHE A 56 32.21 16.72 4.47
C PHE A 56 33.52 16.61 3.70
N ARG A 57 34.21 15.46 3.75
CA ARG A 57 35.47 15.24 3.00
C ARG A 57 35.22 15.10 1.49
N ARG A 58 34.05 14.57 1.12
CA ARG A 58 33.58 14.45 -0.28
C ARG A 58 33.17 15.81 -0.86
N MET A 59 32.81 16.78 -0.02
CA MET A 59 32.48 18.13 -0.45
C MET A 59 33.71 19.03 -0.61
N LEU A 60 34.80 18.74 0.12
CA LEU A 60 36.03 19.54 0.11
C LEU A 60 37.08 19.07 -0.92
N ASN A 61 36.99 17.83 -1.41
CA ASN A 61 37.88 17.27 -2.46
C ASN A 61 37.10 16.97 -3.76
N ARG A 62 36.46 17.99 -4.35
CA ARG A 62 35.91 17.85 -5.70
C ARG A 62 37.07 17.91 -6.71
N GLN A 63 37.46 16.76 -7.24
CA GLN A 63 38.44 16.67 -8.32
C GLN A 63 37.77 17.06 -9.66
N PRO A 64 38.49 17.76 -10.56
CA PRO A 64 37.92 18.34 -11.78
C PRO A 64 37.39 17.31 -12.79
N ASP A 65 37.83 16.04 -12.70
CA ASP A 65 37.43 14.98 -13.64
C ASP A 65 36.28 14.07 -13.12
N ASP A 66 35.43 14.59 -12.23
CA ASP A 66 34.27 13.86 -11.71
C ASP A 66 33.14 13.77 -12.80
N PRO A 67 32.71 12.54 -13.20
CA PRO A 67 31.67 12.34 -14.21
C PRO A 67 30.31 12.92 -13.83
N THR A 68 30.11 13.28 -12.57
CA THR A 68 28.86 13.92 -12.08
C THR A 68 28.71 15.36 -12.61
N ASN A 69 29.79 16.03 -13.01
CA ASN A 69 29.74 17.40 -13.55
C ASN A 69 29.10 17.45 -14.96
N ALA A 70 29.34 16.43 -15.79
CA ALA A 70 28.74 16.32 -17.12
C ALA A 70 27.22 16.13 -17.08
N ALA A 71 26.71 15.49 -16.01
CA ALA A 71 25.27 15.29 -15.82
C ALA A 71 24.54 16.59 -15.39
N VAL A 72 25.23 17.50 -14.70
CA VAL A 72 24.66 18.79 -14.28
C VAL A 72 24.62 19.79 -15.44
N GLU A 73 25.63 19.76 -16.33
CA GLU A 73 25.67 20.60 -17.53
C GLU A 73 24.56 20.23 -18.54
N ALA A 74 24.22 18.94 -18.65
CA ALA A 74 23.11 18.47 -19.47
C ALA A 74 21.73 18.91 -18.94
N ALA A 75 21.58 19.07 -17.62
CA ALA A 75 20.32 19.48 -17.00
C ALA A 75 20.06 21.00 -17.10
N LEU A 76 21.12 21.82 -17.20
CA LEU A 76 21.00 23.29 -17.29
C LEU A 76 20.70 23.78 -18.72
N ALA A 77 20.95 22.96 -19.74
CA ALA A 77 20.65 23.29 -21.14
C ALA A 77 19.15 23.16 -21.50
N ASP A 78 18.37 22.44 -20.69
CA ASP A 78 16.97 22.10 -21.00
C ASP A 78 15.94 23.10 -20.44
N THR A 79 16.39 24.08 -19.64
CA THR A 79 15.49 25.05 -18.96
C THR A 79 15.41 26.41 -19.66
N ALA A 80 16.00 26.56 -20.86
CA ALA A 80 16.16 27.85 -21.53
C ALA A 80 15.25 28.04 -22.76
N VAL A 81 14.01 27.54 -22.77
CA VAL A 81 13.00 27.95 -23.77
C VAL A 81 11.57 27.87 -23.20
N SER A 82 11.14 28.92 -22.51
CA SER A 82 9.77 29.47 -22.54
C SER A 82 9.63 30.57 -21.51
N ASP A 83 9.96 31.80 -21.92
CA ASP A 83 9.39 33.00 -21.32
C ASP A 83 9.40 34.09 -22.39
N THR A 84 8.22 34.56 -22.79
CA THR A 84 8.08 35.79 -23.56
C THR A 84 6.79 36.48 -23.11
N ASP A 85 7.02 37.67 -22.54
CA ASP A 85 6.13 38.73 -22.04
C ASP A 85 4.93 39.10 -22.95
N GLU A 86 3.80 39.50 -22.38
CA GLU A 86 3.55 40.94 -22.05
C GLU A 86 2.21 41.18 -21.27
N PRO A 87 2.11 42.30 -20.50
CA PRO A 87 0.97 42.68 -19.67
C PRO A 87 0.10 43.79 -20.29
N VAL A 88 -1.16 43.95 -19.84
CA VAL A 88 -1.97 45.16 -20.09
C VAL A 88 -2.74 45.60 -18.83
N GLU A 89 -2.61 46.89 -18.52
CA GLU A 89 -3.17 47.64 -17.39
C GLU A 89 -4.57 48.25 -17.64
N VAL A 90 -5.43 48.17 -16.60
CA VAL A 90 -6.21 49.26 -15.93
C VAL A 90 -7.55 49.82 -16.51
N SER A 91 -8.44 50.12 -15.53
CA SER A 91 -9.65 51.01 -15.48
C SER A 91 -11.03 50.39 -15.77
N ALA A 92 -12.12 50.68 -15.03
CA ALA A 92 -12.37 51.44 -13.80
C ALA A 92 -13.79 51.12 -13.24
N ALA A 93 -13.91 51.20 -11.91
CA ALA A 93 -15.03 51.70 -11.09
C ALA A 93 -16.50 51.28 -11.35
N VAL A 94 -17.11 50.57 -10.37
CA VAL A 94 -18.36 50.98 -9.65
C VAL A 94 -18.29 50.45 -8.21
N THR A 95 -18.63 51.30 -7.24
CA THR A 95 -18.66 51.04 -5.78
C THR A 95 -20.14 51.07 -5.30
N PRO A 96 -20.47 50.84 -4.01
CA PRO A 96 -20.69 49.57 -3.28
C PRO A 96 -22.15 49.38 -2.79
N GLN A 97 -22.54 48.14 -2.46
CA GLN A 97 -23.70 47.86 -1.58
C GLN A 97 -23.44 46.68 -0.65
N GLU A 98 -23.47 46.95 0.66
CA GLU A 98 -23.60 46.01 1.78
C GLU A 98 -24.13 46.81 3.01
N PRO A 99 -24.86 46.28 4.03
CA PRO A 99 -25.22 44.88 4.34
C PRO A 99 -26.68 44.57 4.74
N ALA A 100 -27.02 43.28 4.68
CA ALA A 100 -27.93 42.64 5.63
C ALA A 100 -27.13 41.61 6.45
N GLN A 101 -26.90 41.95 7.72
CA GLN A 101 -26.13 41.15 8.68
C GLN A 101 -26.97 39.95 9.15
N ALA A 102 -26.47 38.73 8.91
CA ALA A 102 -26.93 37.53 9.60
C ALA A 102 -26.14 37.39 10.92
N GLU A 103 -26.87 37.21 12.02
CA GLU A 103 -26.33 37.10 13.37
C GLU A 103 -25.31 35.96 13.51
N ALA A 104 -24.08 36.30 13.90
CA ALA A 104 -23.11 35.34 14.38
C ALA A 104 -23.50 34.85 15.78
N PRO A 105 -23.55 33.53 16.05
CA PRO A 105 -23.75 33.05 17.41
C PRO A 105 -22.54 33.46 18.27
N ARG A 106 -22.86 33.98 19.46
CA ARG A 106 -21.89 34.51 20.43
C ARG A 106 -20.88 33.43 20.82
N ARG A 107 -19.65 33.57 20.34
CA ARG A 107 -18.49 32.71 20.63
C ARG A 107 -18.05 32.94 22.07
N GLY A 108 -18.47 32.06 22.98
CA GLY A 108 -18.03 32.06 24.38
C GLY A 108 -16.57 31.61 24.52
N LEU A 109 -15.85 32.23 25.45
CA LEU A 109 -14.46 31.94 25.88
C LEU A 109 -14.29 30.59 26.62
N ARG A 110 -15.09 29.56 26.30
CA ARG A 110 -15.02 28.20 26.90
C ARG A 110 -14.62 27.12 25.87
N GLY A 111 -13.92 27.49 24.81
CA GLY A 111 -13.57 26.60 23.70
C GLY A 111 -12.18 25.95 23.77
N LEU A 112 -11.40 26.13 24.83
CA LEU A 112 -9.98 25.69 24.87
C LEU A 112 -9.78 24.18 25.19
N PHE A 113 -10.86 23.38 25.26
CA PHE A 113 -10.77 21.93 25.49
C PHE A 113 -11.68 21.08 24.58
N SER A 114 -12.20 21.64 23.48
CA SER A 114 -12.97 20.86 22.50
C SER A 114 -12.08 20.44 21.34
N GLY A 115 -11.44 19.28 21.48
CA GLY A 115 -10.66 18.63 20.44
C GLY A 115 -11.54 18.01 19.34
N ASN A 116 -12.38 18.79 18.68
CA ASN A 116 -13.31 18.30 17.65
C ASN A 116 -13.07 18.89 16.24
N GLY A 117 -11.88 19.46 15.99
CA GLY A 117 -11.54 20.12 14.73
C GLY A 117 -11.16 19.21 13.55
N ARG A 118 -11.21 17.88 13.71
CA ARG A 118 -10.96 16.92 12.60
C ARG A 118 -12.23 16.46 11.90
N ALA A 119 -13.41 16.65 12.50
CA ALA A 119 -14.67 16.13 11.96
C ALA A 119 -15.17 16.89 10.70
N ASP A 120 -14.81 18.17 10.56
CA ASP A 120 -15.37 19.07 9.53
C ASP A 120 -14.41 19.40 8.37
N ARG A 121 -13.23 18.74 8.27
CA ARG A 121 -12.41 18.90 7.05
C ARG A 121 -13.06 18.11 5.90
N PRO A 122 -13.31 18.74 4.73
CA PRO A 122 -13.71 18.01 3.53
C PRO A 122 -12.70 16.91 3.25
N ARG A 123 -13.18 15.67 3.15
CA ARG A 123 -12.31 14.53 2.90
C ARG A 123 -12.09 14.37 1.42
N THR A 124 -10.82 14.27 1.05
CA THR A 124 -10.38 14.12 -0.33
C THR A 124 -9.62 12.82 -0.56
N GLY A 125 -9.59 11.94 0.46
CA GLY A 125 -8.96 10.63 0.37
C GLY A 125 -9.77 9.63 -0.47
N PRO A 126 -9.19 8.45 -0.77
CA PRO A 126 -9.86 7.41 -1.56
C PRO A 126 -11.19 6.93 -0.98
N ASP A 127 -11.38 7.12 0.32
CA ASP A 127 -12.51 6.69 1.15
C ASP A 127 -13.52 7.81 1.43
N ALA A 128 -13.54 8.88 0.63
CA ALA A 128 -14.37 10.06 0.88
C ALA A 128 -15.89 9.80 0.84
N THR A 129 -16.32 8.71 0.20
CA THR A 129 -17.74 8.34 0.03
C THR A 129 -18.26 7.56 1.24
N ASP A 130 -19.47 7.88 1.68
CA ASP A 130 -20.18 7.15 2.73
C ASP A 130 -21.12 6.12 2.14
N VAL A 131 -21.13 4.92 2.71
CA VAL A 131 -22.04 3.83 2.32
C VAL A 131 -22.60 3.10 3.53
N ASP A 132 -23.70 2.37 3.32
CA ASP A 132 -24.32 1.55 4.34
C ASP A 132 -23.51 0.28 4.65
N ALA A 133 -23.69 -0.24 5.86
CA ALA A 133 -23.11 -1.50 6.28
C ALA A 133 -23.54 -2.66 5.37
N GLY A 134 -22.56 -3.47 4.94
CA GLY A 134 -22.76 -4.62 4.07
C GLY A 134 -22.78 -4.28 2.58
N THR A 135 -22.61 -3.01 2.21
CA THR A 135 -22.47 -2.60 0.81
C THR A 135 -21.31 -3.34 0.14
N VAL A 136 -21.60 -3.99 -0.99
CA VAL A 136 -20.59 -4.59 -1.87
C VAL A 136 -20.11 -3.49 -2.81
N MET A 137 -18.83 -3.13 -2.68
CA MET A 137 -18.18 -2.10 -3.49
C MET A 137 -17.70 -2.69 -4.82
N PRO A 138 -17.60 -1.88 -5.88
CA PRO A 138 -16.78 -2.24 -7.03
C PRO A 138 -15.35 -2.61 -6.59
N PHE A 139 -14.75 -3.59 -7.25
CA PHE A 139 -13.40 -4.01 -6.91
C PHE A 139 -12.40 -2.87 -7.20
N GLY A 140 -11.50 -2.61 -6.26
CA GLY A 140 -10.59 -1.45 -6.36
C GLY A 140 -11.11 -0.17 -5.71
N GLU A 141 -12.31 -0.19 -5.12
CA GLU A 141 -12.89 0.95 -4.39
C GLU A 141 -12.94 0.70 -2.88
N ILE A 142 -12.89 1.80 -2.13
CA ILE A 142 -12.98 1.84 -0.68
C ILE A 142 -13.93 2.98 -0.27
N ALA A 143 -14.76 2.74 0.73
CA ALA A 143 -15.71 3.71 1.24
C ALA A 143 -15.76 3.70 2.77
N ARG A 144 -16.31 4.75 3.36
CA ARG A 144 -16.52 4.85 4.80
C ARG A 144 -17.86 4.25 5.21
N VAL A 145 -17.87 3.55 6.33
CA VAL A 145 -19.07 3.04 7.00
C VAL A 145 -19.03 3.44 8.47
N CYS A 146 -19.92 4.34 8.87
CA CYS A 146 -20.04 4.81 10.24
C CYS A 146 -21.16 4.05 10.98
N GLY A 147 -21.11 4.05 12.32
CA GLY A 147 -22.16 3.48 13.16
C GLY A 147 -22.18 1.95 13.25
N LEU A 148 -21.17 1.26 12.71
CA LEU A 148 -20.99 -0.18 12.91
C LEU A 148 -20.75 -0.51 14.38
N ARG A 149 -21.52 -1.47 14.89
CA ARG A 149 -21.26 -2.11 16.17
C ARG A 149 -20.24 -3.24 16.00
N SER A 150 -19.53 -3.58 17.07
CA SER A 150 -18.50 -4.63 17.02
C SER A 150 -19.01 -5.98 16.51
N ASN A 151 -20.28 -6.33 16.78
CA ASN A 151 -20.89 -7.57 16.31
C ASN A 151 -21.31 -7.54 14.82
N GLN A 152 -21.19 -6.39 14.15
CA GLN A 152 -21.50 -6.22 12.72
C GLN A 152 -20.25 -6.25 11.84
N LEU A 153 -19.05 -6.20 12.44
CA LEU A 153 -17.77 -6.21 11.72
C LEU A 153 -17.43 -7.58 11.12
N GLY A 154 -17.98 -8.66 11.67
CA GLY A 154 -17.56 -10.03 11.35
C GLY A 154 -16.37 -10.46 12.21
N THR A 155 -15.49 -11.28 11.64
CA THR A 155 -14.34 -11.86 12.34
C THR A 155 -13.08 -11.08 12.04
N GLN A 156 -12.35 -10.66 13.08
CA GLN A 156 -11.03 -10.07 12.87
C GLN A 156 -10.08 -11.15 12.33
N ILE A 157 -9.49 -10.91 11.15
CA ILE A 157 -8.58 -11.85 10.50
C ILE A 157 -7.12 -11.40 10.56
N ASP A 158 -6.88 -10.10 10.74
CA ASP A 158 -5.53 -9.55 10.76
C ASP A 158 -5.47 -8.15 11.42
N GLY A 159 -4.27 -7.60 11.56
CA GLY A 159 -4.03 -6.23 11.99
C GLY A 159 -2.56 -5.83 12.05
N GLY A 160 -2.32 -4.51 12.04
CA GLY A 160 -0.98 -3.92 12.04
C GLY A 160 -1.08 -2.40 11.90
N GLY A 161 -0.07 -1.66 12.35
CA GLY A 161 -0.06 -0.21 12.24
C GLY A 161 -1.21 0.50 12.98
N GLY A 162 -1.77 -0.09 14.04
CA GLY A 162 -2.97 0.41 14.72
C GLY A 162 -4.30 0.05 14.05
N PHE A 163 -4.27 -0.58 12.88
CA PHE A 163 -5.44 -1.00 12.12
C PHE A 163 -5.82 -2.46 12.37
N LYS A 164 -7.10 -2.77 12.21
CA LYS A 164 -7.65 -4.13 12.32
C LYS A 164 -8.50 -4.45 11.12
N ILE A 165 -8.32 -5.63 10.55
CA ILE A 165 -9.03 -6.10 9.35
C ILE A 165 -10.04 -7.16 9.77
N TYR A 166 -11.27 -7.01 9.29
CA TYR A 166 -12.38 -7.91 9.56
C TYR A 166 -12.95 -8.48 8.27
N ASP A 167 -13.25 -9.77 8.33
CA ASP A 167 -13.93 -10.53 7.30
C ASP A 167 -15.39 -10.75 7.72
N THR A 168 -16.34 -10.31 6.88
CA THR A 168 -17.77 -10.45 7.16
C THR A 168 -18.27 -11.89 7.05
N ILE A 169 -17.60 -12.74 6.26
CA ILE A 169 -17.99 -14.14 6.02
C ILE A 169 -16.70 -14.97 5.89
N PRO A 170 -16.01 -15.27 7.01
CA PRO A 170 -14.79 -16.06 6.95
C PRO A 170 -15.03 -17.45 6.34
N HIS A 171 -14.00 -18.02 5.70
CA HIS A 171 -14.00 -19.32 5.03
C HIS A 171 -14.78 -19.42 3.71
N THR A 172 -15.25 -18.31 3.15
CA THR A 172 -15.75 -18.28 1.77
C THR A 172 -14.68 -17.89 0.77
N THR A 173 -14.83 -18.35 -0.46
CA THR A 173 -13.99 -17.99 -1.61
C THR A 173 -14.62 -16.89 -2.47
N SER A 174 -15.87 -16.52 -2.20
CA SER A 174 -16.60 -15.48 -2.93
C SER A 174 -16.17 -14.07 -2.52
N LEU A 175 -16.33 -13.13 -3.46
CA LEU A 175 -16.22 -11.69 -3.19
C LEU A 175 -17.22 -11.25 -2.12
N ARG A 176 -16.76 -10.47 -1.15
CA ARG A 176 -17.56 -9.95 -0.05
C ARG A 176 -16.97 -8.67 0.54
N PRO A 177 -17.76 -7.92 1.33
CA PRO A 177 -17.26 -6.80 2.07
C PRO A 177 -16.26 -7.24 3.16
N PHE A 178 -15.18 -6.49 3.30
CA PHE A 178 -14.28 -6.51 4.44
C PHE A 178 -14.34 -5.16 5.13
N TYR A 179 -14.01 -5.12 6.43
CA TYR A 179 -13.90 -3.87 7.16
C TYR A 179 -12.50 -3.63 7.70
N ILE A 180 -12.06 -2.37 7.66
CA ILE A 180 -10.88 -1.89 8.39
C ILE A 180 -11.36 -0.95 9.49
N THR A 181 -10.79 -1.08 10.68
CA THR A 181 -10.97 -0.13 11.79
C THR A 181 -9.62 0.37 12.28
N GLY A 182 -9.61 1.42 13.11
CA GLY A 182 -8.39 2.10 13.58
C GLY A 182 -8.22 3.52 13.04
N PHE A 183 -9.27 4.07 12.40
CA PHE A 183 -9.25 5.41 11.83
C PHE A 183 -9.63 6.50 12.83
N ASP A 184 -9.10 7.70 12.61
CA ASP A 184 -9.22 8.88 13.48
C ASP A 184 -10.66 9.37 13.70
N ASP A 185 -11.55 9.03 12.77
CA ASP A 185 -12.95 9.41 12.78
C ASP A 185 -13.88 8.37 13.40
N ASN A 186 -13.32 7.26 13.91
CA ASN A 186 -14.06 6.14 14.48
C ASN A 186 -15.05 5.46 13.51
N CYS A 187 -14.91 5.66 12.20
CA CYS A 187 -15.68 4.94 11.20
C CYS A 187 -14.85 3.83 10.57
N ALA A 188 -15.49 2.71 10.26
CA ALA A 188 -14.83 1.65 9.52
C ALA A 188 -14.67 2.06 8.06
N ARG A 189 -13.74 1.43 7.35
CA ARG A 189 -13.67 1.46 5.89
C ARG A 189 -14.13 0.12 5.36
N THR A 190 -14.90 0.13 4.30
CA THR A 190 -15.35 -1.07 3.59
C THR A 190 -14.71 -1.14 2.21
N PHE A 191 -14.34 -2.35 1.80
CA PHE A 191 -13.88 -2.67 0.46
C PHE A 191 -14.33 -4.09 0.12
N THR A 192 -14.30 -4.46 -1.17
CA THR A 192 -14.69 -5.80 -1.62
C THR A 192 -13.49 -6.62 -2.06
N GLY A 193 -13.43 -7.88 -1.62
CA GLY A 193 -12.37 -8.82 -1.98
C GLY A 193 -12.79 -10.27 -1.76
N ALA A 194 -11.95 -11.20 -2.20
CA ALA A 194 -12.08 -12.63 -1.90
C ALA A 194 -11.08 -13.06 -0.83
N VAL A 195 -9.85 -12.52 -0.93
CA VAL A 195 -8.73 -12.76 0.00
C VAL A 195 -8.05 -11.43 0.32
N VAL A 196 -7.62 -11.28 1.57
CA VAL A 196 -6.81 -10.15 2.03
C VAL A 196 -5.49 -10.69 2.57
N VAL A 197 -4.39 -10.06 2.15
CA VAL A 197 -3.05 -10.31 2.66
C VAL A 197 -2.47 -8.97 3.10
N THR A 198 -2.06 -8.88 4.36
CA THR A 198 -1.45 -7.66 4.88
C THR A 198 0.07 -7.75 4.85
N GLY A 199 0.72 -6.58 4.94
CA GLY A 199 2.16 -6.47 5.02
C GLY A 199 2.56 -5.23 5.80
N ASP A 200 3.66 -5.35 6.54
CA ASP A 200 4.32 -4.20 7.16
C ASP A 200 5.22 -3.49 6.13
N ILE A 201 5.84 -2.40 6.57
CA ILE A 201 6.75 -1.60 5.74
C ILE A 201 7.96 -2.43 5.32
N GLU A 202 8.56 -3.17 6.25
CA GLU A 202 9.76 -3.96 5.99
C GLU A 202 9.51 -4.97 4.86
N THR A 203 8.39 -5.68 4.92
CA THR A 203 7.97 -6.63 3.88
C THR A 203 7.73 -5.93 2.54
N HIS A 204 7.05 -4.77 2.55
CA HIS A 204 6.83 -4.01 1.32
C HIS A 204 8.15 -3.60 0.67
N GLU A 205 9.08 -3.02 1.44
CA GLU A 205 10.38 -2.58 0.94
C GLU A 205 11.23 -3.75 0.44
N PHE A 206 11.25 -4.84 1.20
CA PHE A 206 11.97 -6.06 0.84
C PHE A 206 11.52 -6.62 -0.50
N VAL A 207 10.22 -6.56 -0.83
CA VAL A 207 9.72 -6.99 -2.14
C VAL A 207 9.95 -5.91 -3.20
N ARG A 208 9.58 -4.65 -2.91
CA ARG A 208 9.53 -3.56 -3.89
C ARG A 208 10.90 -3.23 -4.47
N TYR A 209 11.95 -3.27 -3.65
CA TYR A 209 13.30 -2.86 -4.06
C TYR A 209 14.18 -4.02 -4.58
N GLN A 210 13.62 -5.22 -4.74
CA GLN A 210 14.34 -6.28 -5.45
C GLN A 210 14.59 -5.89 -6.90
N SER A 211 15.77 -6.23 -7.42
CA SER A 211 16.13 -5.91 -8.80
C SER A 211 15.20 -6.54 -9.85
N SER A 212 14.54 -7.65 -9.52
CA SER A 212 13.49 -8.24 -10.36
C SER A 212 12.28 -7.32 -10.57
N ASN A 213 12.03 -6.40 -9.65
CA ASN A 213 10.88 -5.50 -9.61
C ASN A 213 11.20 -4.06 -10.04
N GLU A 214 12.45 -3.77 -10.44
CA GLU A 214 12.86 -2.44 -10.93
C GLU A 214 12.06 -2.00 -12.17
N ARG A 215 11.63 -2.95 -13.00
CA ARG A 215 10.83 -2.71 -14.21
C ARG A 215 9.33 -2.57 -13.95
N ILE A 216 8.86 -2.82 -12.73
CA ILE A 216 7.46 -2.65 -12.36
C ILE A 216 7.22 -1.15 -12.11
N ASP A 217 6.23 -0.57 -12.77
CA ASP A 217 5.86 0.82 -12.57
C ASP A 217 5.35 1.07 -11.15
N TYR A 218 5.63 2.25 -10.62
CA TYR A 218 5.10 2.67 -9.33
C TYR A 218 3.64 3.07 -9.47
N THR A 219 2.78 2.52 -8.61
CA THR A 219 1.37 2.93 -8.55
C THR A 219 1.16 4.15 -7.67
N THR A 220 -0.08 4.66 -7.63
CA THR A 220 -0.50 5.70 -6.69
C THR A 220 -0.15 5.34 -5.24
N THR A 221 -0.36 4.09 -4.84
CA THR A 221 -0.01 3.61 -3.50
C THR A 221 1.50 3.58 -3.29
N ASP A 222 2.28 3.12 -4.27
CA ASP A 222 3.74 3.10 -4.15
C ASP A 222 4.28 4.54 -4.05
N ASN A 223 3.77 5.48 -4.85
CA ASN A 223 4.20 6.88 -4.79
C ASN A 223 3.77 7.58 -3.48
N ALA A 224 2.57 7.27 -2.96
CA ALA A 224 2.13 7.77 -1.66
C ALA A 224 3.04 7.25 -0.53
N TYR A 225 3.42 5.98 -0.59
CA TYR A 225 4.36 5.38 0.34
C TYR A 225 5.75 6.04 0.24
N GLU A 226 6.30 6.22 -0.96
CA GLU A 226 7.60 6.88 -1.13
C GLU A 226 7.60 8.31 -0.58
N ALA A 227 6.50 9.05 -0.74
CA ALA A 227 6.36 10.39 -0.18
C ALA A 227 6.33 10.37 1.36
N LEU A 228 5.53 9.48 1.96
CA LEU A 228 5.48 9.27 3.41
C LEU A 228 6.84 8.86 3.97
N LYS A 229 7.50 7.90 3.33
CA LYS A 229 8.83 7.42 3.72
C LYS A 229 9.86 8.54 3.61
N ALA A 230 9.82 9.36 2.57
CA ALA A 230 10.73 10.51 2.46
C ALA A 230 10.54 11.52 3.60
N SER A 231 9.29 11.75 4.04
CA SER A 231 9.02 12.68 5.17
C SER A 231 9.45 12.10 6.52
N GLU A 232 9.12 10.84 6.80
CA GLU A 232 9.36 10.20 8.09
C GLU A 232 10.80 9.70 8.22
N CYS A 233 11.32 9.05 7.19
CA CYS A 233 12.61 8.38 7.21
C CYS A 233 13.76 9.27 6.73
N ARG A 234 13.48 10.35 5.98
CA ARG A 234 14.47 11.27 5.38
C ARG A 234 15.42 10.58 4.39
N VAL A 235 14.89 9.63 3.62
CA VAL A 235 15.61 8.89 2.58
C VAL A 235 15.10 9.24 1.19
N GLY A 236 15.89 8.93 0.17
CA GLY A 236 15.50 9.09 -1.23
C GLY A 236 14.53 8.01 -1.69
N ARG A 237 13.99 8.21 -2.90
CA ARG A 237 13.11 7.22 -3.54
C ARG A 237 13.84 5.90 -3.77
N GLY A 238 13.17 4.76 -3.53
CA GLY A 238 13.74 3.42 -3.70
C GLY A 238 14.80 3.03 -2.67
N GLN A 239 15.07 3.88 -1.68
CA GLN A 239 15.96 3.56 -0.56
C GLN A 239 15.13 3.05 0.62
N PRO A 240 15.60 2.04 1.37
CA PRO A 240 14.89 1.56 2.55
C PRO A 240 14.87 2.60 3.68
N CYS A 241 13.84 2.56 4.52
CA CYS A 241 13.66 3.49 5.64
C CYS A 241 14.74 3.34 6.74
N GLY A 242 15.35 2.16 6.87
CA GLY A 242 16.44 1.88 7.80
C GLY A 242 16.01 1.91 9.26
N GLU A 243 16.75 2.61 10.12
CA GLU A 243 16.54 2.62 11.58
C GLU A 243 15.16 3.17 12.01
N ARG A 244 14.45 3.88 11.11
CA ARG A 244 13.13 4.46 11.40
C ARG A 244 11.97 3.53 11.02
N THR A 245 12.25 2.35 10.44
CA THR A 245 11.24 1.40 9.99
C THR A 245 10.29 1.01 11.13
N GLU A 246 10.81 0.69 12.32
CA GLU A 246 9.96 0.35 13.48
C GLU A 246 8.99 1.46 13.87
N ARG A 247 9.42 2.72 13.76
CA ARG A 247 8.55 3.86 14.05
C ARG A 247 7.47 3.99 12.98
N LEU A 248 7.83 3.87 11.71
CA LEU A 248 6.88 3.97 10.61
C LEU A 248 5.84 2.82 10.66
N ASN A 249 6.28 1.61 11.02
CA ASN A 249 5.43 0.42 11.18
C ASN A 249 4.34 0.54 12.27
N ARG A 250 4.51 1.42 13.26
CA ARG A 250 3.53 1.55 14.36
C ARG A 250 2.18 2.08 13.89
N ASP A 251 2.22 2.92 12.86
CA ASP A 251 1.06 3.66 12.40
C ASP A 251 0.83 3.47 10.91
N THR A 252 1.56 2.57 10.23
CA THR A 252 1.44 2.34 8.78
C THR A 252 1.27 0.87 8.45
N HIS A 253 0.41 0.55 7.49
CA HIS A 253 0.16 -0.82 7.09
C HIS A 253 -0.25 -0.92 5.62
N PHE A 254 0.19 -1.98 4.94
CA PHE A 254 -0.25 -2.32 3.60
C PHE A 254 -1.30 -3.43 3.65
N ILE A 255 -2.35 -3.26 2.87
CA ILE A 255 -3.43 -4.24 2.73
C ILE A 255 -3.58 -4.56 1.25
N THR A 256 -3.23 -5.78 0.88
CA THR A 256 -3.40 -6.30 -0.49
C THR A 256 -4.70 -7.10 -0.55
N VAL A 257 -5.54 -6.77 -1.52
CA VAL A 257 -6.87 -7.34 -1.70
C VAL A 257 -6.92 -8.03 -3.05
N TYR A 258 -7.24 -9.32 -3.06
CA TYR A 258 -7.39 -10.10 -4.29
C TYR A 258 -8.88 -10.27 -4.63
N ASN A 259 -9.23 -10.15 -5.91
CA ASN A 259 -10.60 -10.43 -6.36
C ASN A 259 -10.90 -11.92 -6.56
N PHE A 260 -9.91 -12.79 -6.35
CA PHE A 260 -10.00 -14.24 -6.52
C PHE A 260 -9.45 -15.00 -5.30
N PHE A 261 -9.82 -16.27 -5.20
CA PHE A 261 -9.29 -17.22 -4.24
C PHE A 261 -8.58 -18.36 -4.99
N GLY A 262 -7.33 -18.66 -4.65
CA GLY A 262 -6.53 -19.73 -5.27
C GLY A 262 -5.27 -19.22 -5.98
N GLY A 263 -4.58 -20.13 -6.68
CA GLY A 263 -3.38 -19.78 -7.45
C GLY A 263 -3.70 -19.02 -8.74
N THR A 264 -2.76 -18.20 -9.19
CA THR A 264 -2.83 -17.50 -10.47
C THR A 264 -2.63 -18.50 -11.61
N PHE A 265 -3.72 -18.97 -12.23
CA PHE A 265 -3.61 -19.70 -13.50
C PHE A 265 -3.41 -18.66 -14.61
N SER A 266 -2.44 -18.85 -15.52
CA SER A 266 -2.10 -17.92 -16.61
C SER A 266 -3.26 -17.54 -17.55
N SER A 267 -4.44 -18.14 -17.38
CA SER A 267 -5.65 -17.90 -18.18
C SER A 267 -6.69 -17.02 -17.47
N VAL A 268 -6.45 -16.60 -16.23
CA VAL A 268 -7.37 -15.73 -15.48
C VAL A 268 -6.66 -14.39 -15.26
N PRO A 269 -7.21 -13.26 -15.72
CA PRO A 269 -6.64 -11.95 -15.38
C PRO A 269 -6.73 -11.79 -13.87
N THR A 270 -5.58 -11.75 -13.21
CA THR A 270 -5.49 -11.60 -11.76
C THR A 270 -5.37 -10.13 -11.44
N GLN A 271 -6.40 -9.57 -10.83
CA GLN A 271 -6.35 -8.19 -10.35
C GLN A 271 -6.23 -8.20 -8.84
N TRP A 272 -5.38 -7.31 -8.33
CA TRP A 272 -5.34 -7.03 -6.90
C TRP A 272 -5.34 -5.53 -6.65
N ALA A 273 -5.99 -5.12 -5.58
CA ALA A 273 -5.90 -3.76 -5.08
C ALA A 273 -4.90 -3.69 -3.93
N GLN A 274 -4.21 -2.57 -3.81
CA GLN A 274 -3.30 -2.30 -2.70
C GLN A 274 -3.74 -1.03 -2.00
N ILE A 275 -4.08 -1.14 -0.72
CA ILE A 275 -4.48 -0.05 0.15
C ILE A 275 -3.31 0.26 1.09
N LEU A 276 -2.96 1.54 1.20
CA LEU A 276 -2.02 2.06 2.19
C LEU A 276 -2.80 2.86 3.23
N VAL A 277 -2.67 2.46 4.49
CA VAL A 277 -3.22 3.18 5.63
C VAL A 277 -2.08 3.72 6.50
N HIS A 278 -2.25 4.94 6.99
CA HIS A 278 -1.28 5.60 7.87
C HIS A 278 -1.97 6.57 8.84
N ASP A 279 -1.56 6.61 10.11
CA ASP A 279 -2.00 7.60 11.11
C ASP A 279 -3.52 7.82 11.13
N GLY A 280 -4.27 6.71 11.16
CA GLY A 280 -5.73 6.75 11.20
C GLY A 280 -6.42 7.22 9.91
N GLU A 281 -5.73 7.22 8.76
CA GLU A 281 -6.26 7.62 7.45
C GLU A 281 -5.97 6.59 6.34
N VAL A 282 -6.77 6.62 5.26
CA VAL A 282 -6.45 5.92 4.01
C VAL A 282 -5.65 6.88 3.13
N LEU A 283 -4.35 6.62 2.96
CA LEU A 283 -3.48 7.49 2.16
C LEU A 283 -3.69 7.29 0.67
N ALA A 284 -3.79 6.02 0.24
CA ALA A 284 -3.91 5.68 -1.16
C ALA A 284 -4.51 4.28 -1.36
N MET A 285 -5.12 4.10 -2.52
CA MET A 285 -5.51 2.80 -3.05
C MET A 285 -5.18 2.76 -4.54
N SER A 286 -4.68 1.62 -5.02
CA SER A 286 -4.40 1.41 -6.44
C SER A 286 -4.76 0.00 -6.87
N LEU A 287 -5.34 -0.14 -8.06
CA LEU A 287 -5.54 -1.41 -8.73
C LEU A 287 -4.27 -1.80 -9.52
N LYS A 288 -3.93 -3.08 -9.47
CA LYS A 288 -2.81 -3.70 -10.20
C LYS A 288 -3.35 -4.90 -10.98
N ASP A 289 -2.81 -5.10 -12.17
CA ASP A 289 -3.07 -6.26 -13.04
C ASP A 289 -1.83 -7.17 -13.04
N GLY A 290 -2.07 -8.48 -13.01
CA GLY A 290 -1.03 -9.53 -13.06
C GLY A 290 -0.95 -10.28 -14.37
#